data_AF-D2QV64-F1
#
_entry.id   AF-D2QV64-F1
#
_cell.length_a   1.000
_cell.length_b   1.000
_cell.length_c   1.000
_cell.angle_alpha   90.00
_cell.angle_beta   90.00
_cell.angle_gamma   90.00
#
_symmetry.space_group_name_H-M   'P 1'
#
loop_
_entity.id
_entity.type
_entity.pdbx_description
1 polymer ?
#
loop_
_entity_poly.entity_id
_entity_poly.type
_entity_poly.pdbx_seq_one_letter_code
_entity_poly.pdbx_strand_id
1 'polypeptide(L)'
;MLIPDGMLITTHSSHLLPVKQGDTALMLKIAIAAEERQGNFLMAWWRGKGAARVIDHDGDALLLERATSSRSLVQDVCVLHGDLHHENVLDLGKRGWLAIDPKGLVGERAFDFANLFYNPSSAVALSTGRLSCQIKVVAQASCLEPKRLLQWVLAWGGLSATWLLLDDIDPAATLAIASLAASELTLSDGLYEGS
;
A
#
# COMPACT_ATOMS: atom_id res chain seq x y z
N MET A 1 16.67 3.50 25.41
CA MET A 1 17.66 4.33 24.69
C MET A 1 17.90 3.71 23.32
N LEU A 2 17.91 4.52 22.26
CA LEU A 2 18.23 4.05 20.90
C LEU A 2 19.74 4.12 20.68
N ILE A 3 20.33 3.07 20.10
CA ILE A 3 21.76 2.97 19.82
C ILE A 3 21.94 2.76 18.30
N PRO A 4 22.79 3.54 17.61
CA PRO A 4 23.10 3.29 16.19
C PRO A 4 23.65 1.89 15.95
N ASP A 5 23.15 1.23 14.90
CA ASP A 5 23.46 -0.16 14.54
C ASP A 5 23.67 -0.30 13.02
N GLY A 6 24.43 0.64 12.45
CA GLY A 6 24.75 0.69 11.02
C GLY A 6 25.13 2.10 10.55
N MET A 7 25.41 2.24 9.25
CA MET A 7 25.70 3.54 8.65
C MET A 7 24.41 4.32 8.37
N LEU A 8 24.51 5.65 8.46
CA LEU A 8 23.47 6.56 8.00
C LEU A 8 23.29 6.41 6.48
N ILE A 9 22.05 6.25 6.05
CA ILE A 9 21.65 6.22 4.65
C ILE A 9 20.90 7.51 4.36
N THR A 10 21.41 8.28 3.39
CA THR A 10 20.75 9.51 2.93
C THR A 10 20.10 9.26 1.58
N THR A 11 18.81 9.55 1.51
CA THR A 11 18.03 9.58 0.27
C THR A 11 17.77 11.03 -0.13
N HIS A 12 17.16 11.26 -1.29
CA HIS A 12 16.79 12.61 -1.71
C HIS A 12 15.71 13.26 -0.81
N SER A 13 14.98 12.47 -0.02
CA SER A 13 13.81 12.93 0.75
C SER A 13 13.90 12.66 2.26
N SER A 14 14.80 11.76 2.70
CA SER A 14 14.89 11.26 4.07
C SER A 14 16.30 10.84 4.49
N HIS A 15 16.56 10.93 5.80
CA HIS A 15 17.67 10.25 6.48
C HIS A 15 17.18 8.96 7.15
N LEU A 16 17.87 7.85 6.93
CA LEU A 16 17.55 6.54 7.49
C LEU A 16 18.74 6.03 8.31
N LEU A 17 18.52 5.74 9.59
CA LEU A 17 19.55 5.21 10.48
C LEU A 17 19.09 3.89 11.09
N PRO A 18 19.79 2.77 10.84
CA PRO A 18 19.54 1.54 11.55
C PRO A 18 19.89 1.72 13.04
N VAL A 19 18.98 1.36 13.95
CA VAL A 19 19.16 1.51 15.40
C VAL A 19 18.72 0.25 16.15
N LYS A 20 19.15 0.12 17.40
CA LYS A 20 18.66 -0.90 18.34
C LYS A 20 18.02 -0.27 19.56
N GLN A 21 16.96 -0.90 20.06
CA GLN A 21 16.37 -0.65 21.37
C GLN A 21 16.40 -1.97 22.16
N GLY A 22 17.36 -2.11 23.08
CA GLY A 22 17.70 -3.43 23.64
C GLY A 22 18.16 -4.38 22.54
N ASP A 23 17.59 -5.58 22.49
CA ASP A 23 17.88 -6.57 21.43
C ASP A 23 17.04 -6.37 20.15
N THR A 24 16.12 -5.40 20.13
CA THR A 24 15.23 -5.19 18.99
C THR A 24 15.88 -4.31 17.93
N ALA A 25 15.93 -4.83 16.70
CA ALA A 25 16.42 -4.14 15.50
C ALA A 25 15.34 -3.23 14.90
N LEU A 26 15.63 -1.93 14.79
CA LEU A 26 14.70 -0.89 14.34
C LEU A 26 15.37 0.02 13.30
N MET A 27 14.56 0.83 12.61
CA MET A 27 15.01 1.83 11.64
C MET A 27 14.44 3.19 12.03
N LEU A 28 15.31 4.16 12.30
CA LEU A 28 14.92 5.55 12.50
C LEU A 28 14.89 6.24 11.13
N LYS A 29 13.72 6.75 10.73
CA LYS A 29 13.53 7.57 9.53
C LYS A 29 13.23 9.01 9.94
N ILE A 30 13.97 9.96 9.40
CA ILE A 30 13.71 11.40 9.55
C ILE A 30 13.41 11.97 8.16
N ALA A 31 12.17 12.41 7.97
CA ALA A 31 11.73 13.06 6.73
C ALA A 31 12.32 14.48 6.63
N ILE A 32 12.80 14.85 5.44
CA ILE A 32 13.41 16.16 5.17
C ILE A 32 12.53 16.96 4.19
N ALA A 33 11.89 16.25 3.26
CA ALA A 33 10.93 16.80 2.29
C ALA A 33 9.51 16.90 2.88
N ALA A 34 8.74 17.91 2.45
CA ALA A 34 7.39 18.15 2.98
C ALA A 34 6.40 17.03 2.63
N GLU A 35 6.58 16.42 1.46
CA GLU A 35 5.79 15.31 0.94
C GLU A 35 5.96 14.04 1.79
N GLU A 36 7.19 13.76 2.25
CA GLU A 36 7.48 12.62 3.13
C GLU A 36 6.93 12.79 4.55
N ARG A 37 6.84 14.02 5.04
CA ARG A 37 6.24 14.30 6.36
C ARG A 37 4.78 13.87 6.41
N GLN A 38 4.04 14.05 5.33
CA GLN A 38 2.64 13.63 5.23
C GLN A 38 2.52 12.11 5.15
N GLY A 39 3.43 11.45 4.43
CA GLY A 39 3.54 9.99 4.41
C GLY A 39 3.77 9.38 5.80
N ASN A 40 4.41 10.11 6.73
CA ASN A 40 4.63 9.62 8.08
C ASN A 40 3.33 9.45 8.89
N PHE A 41 2.37 10.37 8.75
CA PHE A 41 1.07 10.26 9.42
C PHE A 41 0.29 9.03 8.95
N LEU A 42 0.35 8.76 7.65
CA LEU A 42 -0.26 7.58 7.06
C LEU A 42 0.41 6.28 7.54
N MET A 43 1.75 6.24 7.59
CA MET A 43 2.48 5.10 8.13
C MET A 43 2.10 4.81 9.59
N ALA A 44 1.97 5.85 10.40
CA ALA A 44 1.51 5.74 11.79
C ALA A 44 0.06 5.24 11.88
N TRP A 45 -0.79 5.60 10.92
CA TRP A 45 -2.16 5.09 10.81
C TRP A 45 -2.21 3.60 10.41
N TRP A 46 -1.37 3.17 9.46
CA TRP A 46 -1.30 1.76 9.03
C TRP A 46 -0.88 0.80 10.15
N ARG A 47 -0.06 1.23 11.12
CA ARG A 47 0.39 0.42 12.28
C ARG A 47 0.84 -1.01 11.92
N GLY A 48 1.55 -1.18 10.81
CA GLY A 48 2.04 -2.48 10.36
C GLY A 48 1.07 -3.29 9.50
N LYS A 49 -0.13 -2.77 9.20
CA LYS A 49 -1.05 -3.39 8.24
C LYS A 49 -0.71 -2.92 6.83
N GLY A 50 -0.06 -3.78 6.05
CA GLY A 50 0.31 -3.49 4.64
C GLY A 50 1.52 -2.56 4.47
N ALA A 51 2.14 -2.12 5.56
CA ALA A 51 3.34 -1.29 5.59
C ALA A 51 4.25 -1.72 6.76
N ALA A 52 5.50 -1.22 6.81
CA ALA A 52 6.37 -1.47 7.96
C ALA A 52 5.73 -0.92 9.26
N ARG A 53 5.75 -1.71 10.33
CA ARG A 53 5.20 -1.29 11.62
C ARG A 53 5.93 -0.08 12.17
N VAL A 54 5.17 0.98 12.50
CA VAL A 54 5.65 2.13 13.26
C VAL A 54 5.61 1.77 14.74
N ILE A 55 6.78 1.82 15.38
CA ILE A 55 6.98 1.58 16.81
C ILE A 55 6.76 2.86 17.62
N ASP A 56 7.23 4.00 17.10
CA ASP A 56 7.09 5.32 17.72
C ASP A 56 7.21 6.44 16.67
N HIS A 57 6.75 7.66 16.99
CA HIS A 57 6.86 8.82 16.09
C HIS A 57 6.96 10.14 16.85
N ASP A 58 7.72 11.09 16.32
CA ASP A 58 7.82 12.48 16.83
C ASP A 58 8.12 13.46 15.70
N GLY A 59 7.15 14.33 15.38
CA GLY A 59 7.23 15.28 14.27
C GLY A 59 7.58 14.60 12.95
N ASP A 60 8.78 14.91 12.43
CA ASP A 60 9.31 14.40 11.16
C ASP A 60 9.96 13.00 11.29
N ALA A 61 10.04 12.45 12.50
CA ALA A 61 10.72 11.20 12.79
C ALA A 61 9.73 10.03 12.98
N LEU A 62 10.06 8.89 12.36
CA LEU A 62 9.44 7.59 12.59
C LEU A 62 10.48 6.59 13.08
N LEU A 63 10.11 5.82 14.10
CA LEU A 63 10.81 4.61 14.49
C LEU A 63 10.06 3.41 13.92
N LEU A 64 10.67 2.71 12.97
CA LEU A 64 10.06 1.60 12.23
C LEU A 64 10.68 0.27 12.66
N GLU A 65 9.92 -0.81 12.54
CA GLU A 65 10.50 -2.15 12.58
C GLU A 65 11.50 -2.31 11.42
N ARG A 66 12.66 -2.92 11.69
CA ARG A 66 13.67 -3.15 10.67
C ARG A 66 13.46 -4.52 10.03
N ALA A 67 13.35 -4.55 8.71
CA ALA A 67 13.42 -5.80 7.97
C ALA A 67 14.81 -6.41 8.13
N THR A 68 14.92 -7.49 8.92
CA THR A 68 16.17 -8.22 9.17
C THR A 68 16.27 -9.51 8.34
N SER A 69 15.19 -9.92 7.67
CA SER A 69 15.17 -11.10 6.82
C SER A 69 15.61 -10.78 5.39
N SER A 70 16.14 -11.77 4.67
CA SER A 70 16.42 -11.70 3.23
C SER A 70 15.17 -11.83 2.34
N ARG A 71 13.95 -11.89 2.93
CA ARG A 71 12.71 -12.00 2.15
C ARG A 71 12.42 -10.67 1.47
N SER A 72 12.23 -10.72 0.15
CA SER A 72 11.77 -9.58 -0.63
C SER A 72 10.33 -9.23 -0.23
N LEU A 73 10.06 -7.93 -0.05
CA LEU A 73 8.71 -7.41 0.11
C LEU A 73 7.92 -7.37 -1.20
N VAL A 74 8.62 -7.48 -2.34
CA VAL A 74 8.03 -7.50 -3.69
C VAL A 74 8.17 -8.88 -4.33
N GLN A 75 7.13 -9.29 -5.04
CA GLN A 75 7.02 -10.55 -5.78
C GLN A 75 6.66 -10.26 -7.25
N ASP A 76 6.87 -11.22 -8.16
CA ASP A 76 6.42 -11.15 -9.56
C ASP A 76 6.63 -9.78 -10.23
N VAL A 77 7.86 -9.27 -10.21
CA VAL A 77 8.18 -7.94 -10.73
C VAL A 77 8.08 -7.91 -12.25
N CYS A 78 7.27 -7.00 -12.80
CA CYS A 78 7.11 -6.81 -14.24
C CYS A 78 6.87 -5.34 -14.60
N VAL A 79 6.73 -5.05 -15.90
CA VAL A 79 6.25 -3.76 -16.39
C VAL A 79 4.75 -3.66 -16.10
N LEU A 80 4.34 -2.51 -15.60
CA LEU A 80 3.00 -2.20 -15.10
C LEU A 80 2.41 -1.01 -15.88
N HIS A 81 1.09 -1.00 -16.03
CA HIS A 81 0.35 0.16 -16.51
C HIS A 81 0.52 1.33 -15.53
N GLY A 82 0.42 1.07 -14.22
CA GLY A 82 0.58 2.03 -13.14
C GLY A 82 -0.63 2.94 -12.90
N ASP A 83 -1.67 2.84 -13.74
CA ASP A 83 -2.89 3.66 -13.65
C ASP A 83 -4.07 2.97 -14.37
N LEU A 84 -4.22 1.67 -14.14
CA LEU A 84 -5.27 0.90 -14.81
C LEU A 84 -6.60 1.10 -14.08
N HIS A 85 -7.58 1.70 -14.76
CA HIS A 85 -8.95 1.82 -14.29
C HIS A 85 -9.93 1.86 -15.47
N HIS A 86 -11.22 1.83 -15.16
CA HIS A 86 -12.29 1.71 -16.15
C HIS A 86 -12.32 2.81 -17.23
N GLU A 87 -11.79 4.01 -16.98
CA GLU A 87 -11.72 5.07 -18.01
C GLU A 87 -10.52 4.88 -18.95
N ASN A 88 -9.47 4.20 -18.45
CA ASN A 88 -8.27 3.84 -19.21
C ASN A 88 -8.41 2.47 -19.92
N VAL A 89 -9.63 1.92 -19.99
CA VAL A 89 -9.92 0.66 -20.69
C VAL A 89 -11.06 0.89 -21.69
N LEU A 90 -10.73 0.84 -22.98
CA LEU A 90 -11.66 1.12 -24.07
C LEU A 90 -12.16 -0.17 -24.73
N ASP A 91 -13.46 -0.26 -24.99
CA ASP A 91 -14.04 -1.30 -25.86
C ASP A 91 -13.92 -0.87 -27.33
N LEU A 92 -13.06 -1.54 -28.10
CA LEU A 92 -12.91 -1.30 -29.54
C LEU A 92 -13.76 -2.28 -30.38
N GLY A 93 -14.79 -2.88 -29.80
CA GLY A 93 -15.72 -3.80 -30.43
C GLY A 93 -15.00 -5.04 -30.95
N LYS A 94 -14.95 -5.21 -32.28
CA LYS A 94 -14.33 -6.40 -32.92
C LYS A 94 -12.83 -6.53 -32.62
N ARG A 95 -12.13 -5.44 -32.29
CA ARG A 95 -10.71 -5.45 -31.92
C ARG A 95 -10.48 -5.81 -30.45
N GLY A 96 -11.54 -5.90 -29.64
CA GLY A 96 -11.46 -6.16 -28.22
C GLY A 96 -11.08 -4.94 -27.38
N TRP A 97 -10.71 -5.19 -26.14
CA TRP A 97 -10.39 -4.17 -25.15
C TRP A 97 -8.97 -3.63 -25.33
N LEU A 98 -8.79 -2.31 -25.14
CA LEU A 98 -7.49 -1.65 -25.18
C LEU A 98 -7.28 -0.83 -23.90
N ALA A 99 -6.17 -1.09 -23.20
CA ALA A 99 -5.70 -0.22 -22.12
C ALA A 99 -4.89 0.95 -22.69
N ILE A 100 -5.10 2.15 -22.15
CA ILE A 100 -4.49 3.41 -22.64
C ILE A 100 -3.93 4.25 -21.48
N ASP A 101 -3.05 5.20 -21.80
CA ASP A 101 -2.35 6.08 -20.86
C ASP A 101 -1.51 5.36 -19.77
N PRO A 102 -0.63 4.41 -20.13
CA PRO A 102 0.24 3.77 -19.15
C PRO A 102 1.28 4.77 -18.61
N LYS A 103 1.48 4.77 -17.29
CA LYS A 103 2.61 5.46 -16.63
C LYS A 103 3.92 4.70 -16.79
N GLY A 104 3.87 3.41 -17.11
CA GLY A 104 5.04 2.59 -17.46
C GLY A 104 5.95 2.31 -16.27
N LEU A 105 5.39 1.78 -15.19
CA LEU A 105 6.14 1.50 -13.96
C LEU A 105 6.78 0.11 -14.02
N VAL A 106 7.82 -0.10 -13.21
CA VAL A 106 8.36 -1.44 -12.91
C VAL A 106 8.10 -1.73 -11.45
N GLY A 107 7.36 -2.80 -11.18
CA GLY A 107 6.96 -3.14 -9.83
C GLY A 107 6.28 -4.50 -9.77
N GLU A 108 5.72 -4.81 -8.62
CA GLU A 108 4.99 -6.05 -8.44
C GLU A 108 3.65 -6.04 -9.19
N ARG A 109 3.39 -7.13 -9.91
CA ARG A 109 2.20 -7.33 -10.74
C ARG A 109 0.86 -7.01 -10.07
N ALA A 110 0.72 -7.29 -8.77
CA ALA A 110 -0.52 -7.07 -8.05
C ALA A 110 -0.89 -5.59 -7.88
N PHE A 111 0.09 -4.68 -7.96
CA PHE A 111 -0.12 -3.23 -7.86
C PHE A 111 -1.06 -2.70 -8.95
N ASP A 112 -0.97 -3.20 -10.19
CA ASP A 112 -1.77 -2.74 -11.32
C ASP A 112 -3.28 -2.94 -11.11
N PHE A 113 -3.67 -3.82 -10.20
CA PHE A 113 -5.07 -4.06 -9.89
C PHE A 113 -5.59 -3.19 -8.75
N ALA A 114 -4.72 -2.55 -7.96
CA ALA A 114 -5.12 -1.86 -6.74
C ALA A 114 -6.13 -0.73 -7.01
N ASN A 115 -5.91 0.04 -8.09
CA ASN A 115 -6.77 1.16 -8.47
C ASN A 115 -8.20 0.69 -8.83
N LEU A 116 -8.38 -0.53 -9.36
CA LEU A 116 -9.70 -1.06 -9.72
C LEU A 116 -10.67 -1.15 -8.53
N PHE A 117 -10.15 -1.29 -7.30
CA PHE A 117 -10.97 -1.45 -6.09
C PHE A 117 -11.48 -0.11 -5.53
N TYR A 118 -10.92 1.01 -5.98
CA TYR A 118 -11.36 2.36 -5.63
C TYR A 118 -12.30 2.96 -6.68
N ASN A 119 -12.40 2.30 -7.84
CA ASN A 119 -13.17 2.73 -9.00
C ASN A 119 -14.51 1.96 -9.10
N PRO A 120 -15.52 2.51 -9.81
CA PRO A 120 -15.52 3.79 -10.53
C PRO A 120 -15.84 5.01 -9.65
N SER A 121 -16.38 4.78 -8.46
CA SER A 121 -16.65 5.83 -7.49
C SER A 121 -16.67 5.25 -6.08
N SER A 122 -16.42 6.09 -5.08
CA SER A 122 -16.48 5.70 -3.67
C SER A 122 -17.80 5.07 -3.27
N ALA A 123 -18.93 5.55 -3.81
CA ALA A 123 -20.25 4.99 -3.53
C ALA A 123 -20.37 3.52 -4.00
N VAL A 124 -19.84 3.21 -5.19
CA VAL A 124 -19.82 1.85 -5.71
C VAL A 124 -18.81 0.99 -4.95
N ALA A 125 -17.60 1.49 -4.72
CA ALA A 125 -16.54 0.77 -4.02
C ALA A 125 -16.94 0.40 -2.58
N LEU A 126 -17.67 1.27 -1.88
CA LEU A 126 -18.16 1.06 -0.52
C LEU A 126 -19.47 0.26 -0.43
N SER A 127 -20.03 -0.17 -1.56
CA SER A 127 -21.25 -1.00 -1.54
C SER A 127 -21.01 -2.32 -0.80
N THR A 128 -21.95 -2.72 0.04
CA THR A 128 -21.81 -3.91 0.89
C THR A 128 -21.48 -5.16 0.07
N GLY A 129 -20.41 -5.85 0.44
CA GLY A 129 -19.94 -7.07 -0.24
C GLY A 129 -19.24 -6.83 -1.59
N ARG A 130 -19.16 -5.59 -2.08
CA ARG A 130 -18.49 -5.27 -3.35
C ARG A 130 -17.03 -5.70 -3.34
N LEU A 131 -16.26 -5.26 -2.34
CA LEU A 131 -14.83 -5.54 -2.23
C LEU A 131 -14.57 -7.06 -2.26
N SER A 132 -15.24 -7.82 -1.40
CA SER A 132 -15.04 -9.27 -1.28
C SER A 132 -15.40 -10.02 -2.58
N CYS A 133 -16.46 -9.58 -3.29
CA CYS A 133 -16.82 -10.14 -4.59
C CYS A 133 -15.79 -9.78 -5.67
N GLN A 134 -15.37 -8.52 -5.72
CA GLN A 134 -14.42 -8.04 -6.72
C GLN A 134 -13.03 -8.68 -6.54
N ILE A 135 -12.58 -8.85 -5.30
CA ILE A 135 -11.31 -9.52 -4.99
C ILE A 135 -11.29 -10.94 -5.56
N LYS A 136 -12.38 -11.71 -5.41
CA LYS A 136 -12.48 -13.07 -5.97
C LYS A 136 -12.36 -13.07 -7.49
N VAL A 137 -13.05 -12.15 -8.16
CA VAL A 137 -13.02 -12.02 -9.62
C VAL A 137 -11.61 -11.66 -10.10
N VAL A 138 -10.99 -10.66 -9.49
CA VAL A 138 -9.65 -10.21 -9.87
C VAL A 138 -8.61 -11.28 -9.56
N ALA A 139 -8.67 -11.92 -8.39
CA ALA A 139 -7.78 -13.02 -8.02
C ALA A 139 -7.85 -14.17 -9.04
N GLN A 140 -9.06 -14.58 -9.42
CA GLN A 140 -9.27 -15.64 -10.41
C GLN A 140 -8.73 -15.25 -11.78
N ALA A 141 -9.04 -14.04 -12.27
CA ALA A 141 -8.61 -13.58 -13.59
C ALA A 141 -7.10 -13.35 -13.69
N SER A 142 -6.47 -12.91 -12.60
CA SER A 142 -5.04 -12.59 -12.55
C SER A 142 -4.16 -13.74 -12.02
N CYS A 143 -4.75 -14.83 -11.52
CA CYS A 143 -4.03 -15.89 -10.80
C CYS A 143 -3.18 -15.34 -9.65
N LEU A 144 -3.68 -14.33 -8.93
CA LEU A 144 -3.03 -13.74 -7.76
C LEU A 144 -3.74 -14.19 -6.48
N GLU A 145 -2.98 -14.28 -5.39
CA GLU A 145 -3.56 -14.57 -4.08
C GLU A 145 -4.45 -13.42 -3.60
N PRO A 146 -5.70 -13.70 -3.15
CA PRO A 146 -6.61 -12.68 -2.62
C PRO A 146 -5.98 -11.83 -1.50
N LYS A 147 -5.22 -12.48 -0.61
CA LYS A 147 -4.51 -11.82 0.49
C LYS A 147 -3.52 -10.78 -0.04
N ARG A 148 -2.80 -11.09 -1.11
CA ARG A 148 -1.82 -10.17 -1.70
C ARG A 148 -2.49 -8.98 -2.38
N LEU A 149 -3.61 -9.22 -3.07
CA LEU A 149 -4.43 -8.13 -3.63
C LEU A 149 -4.93 -7.19 -2.52
N LEU A 150 -5.48 -7.73 -1.43
CA LEU A 150 -5.94 -6.93 -0.30
C LEU A 150 -4.83 -6.08 0.33
N GLN A 151 -3.60 -6.62 0.42
CA GLN A 151 -2.43 -5.84 0.88
C GLN A 151 -2.13 -4.65 -0.05
N TRP A 152 -2.20 -4.86 -1.37
CA TRP A 152 -2.02 -3.77 -2.35
C TRP A 152 -3.16 -2.77 -2.37
N VAL A 153 -4.41 -3.20 -2.14
CA VAL A 153 -5.56 -2.29 -1.95
C VAL A 153 -5.29 -1.39 -0.75
N LEU A 154 -4.89 -1.97 0.39
CA LEU A 154 -4.56 -1.21 1.60
C LEU A 154 -3.40 -0.22 1.37
N ALA A 155 -2.33 -0.65 0.69
CA ALA A 155 -1.19 0.20 0.37
C ALA A 155 -1.59 1.35 -0.59
N TRP A 156 -2.38 1.06 -1.62
CA TRP A 156 -2.88 2.06 -2.55
C TRP A 156 -3.81 3.07 -1.88
N GLY A 157 -4.68 2.62 -0.98
CA GLY A 157 -5.57 3.52 -0.23
C GLY A 157 -4.81 4.57 0.57
N GLY A 158 -3.68 4.20 1.17
CA GLY A 158 -2.85 5.19 1.83
C GLY A 158 -2.15 6.13 0.85
N LEU A 159 -1.53 5.60 -0.21
CA LEU A 159 -0.90 6.44 -1.24
C LEU A 159 -1.90 7.45 -1.83
N SER A 160 -3.09 6.99 -2.21
CA SER A 160 -4.16 7.83 -2.72
C SER A 160 -4.63 8.85 -1.68
N ALA A 161 -4.73 8.48 -0.40
CA ALA A 161 -5.07 9.43 0.65
C ALA A 161 -4.03 10.55 0.80
N THR A 162 -2.73 10.28 0.60
CA THR A 162 -1.71 11.35 0.60
C THR A 162 -1.91 12.35 -0.53
N TRP A 163 -2.23 11.88 -1.74
CA TRP A 163 -2.53 12.76 -2.87
C TRP A 163 -3.78 13.60 -2.63
N LEU A 164 -4.86 12.99 -2.12
CA LEU A 164 -6.09 13.72 -1.79
C LEU A 164 -5.83 14.82 -0.75
N LEU A 165 -5.06 14.51 0.30
CA LEU A 165 -4.69 15.51 1.31
C LEU A 165 -3.83 16.64 0.75
N LEU A 166 -2.91 16.35 -0.19
CA LEU A 166 -2.11 17.36 -0.88
C LEU A 166 -2.97 18.31 -1.72
N ASP A 167 -4.07 17.81 -2.27
CA ASP A 167 -5.02 18.57 -3.08
C ASP A 167 -6.17 19.18 -2.25
N ASP A 168 -6.07 19.19 -0.92
CA ASP A 168 -7.10 19.65 0.03
C ASP A 168 -8.47 18.93 -0.13
N ILE A 169 -8.45 17.66 -0.55
CA ILE A 169 -9.62 16.80 -0.71
C ILE A 169 -9.73 15.84 0.49
N ASP A 170 -10.95 15.64 1.02
CA ASP A 170 -11.21 14.71 2.12
C ASP A 170 -10.92 13.24 1.72
N PRO A 171 -9.97 12.56 2.38
CA PRO A 171 -9.62 11.17 2.07
C PRO A 171 -10.55 10.14 2.72
N ALA A 172 -11.60 10.53 3.45
CA ALA A 172 -12.42 9.64 4.26
C ALA A 172 -12.94 8.42 3.49
N ALA A 173 -13.41 8.60 2.26
CA ALA A 173 -13.89 7.51 1.43
C ALA A 173 -12.78 6.51 1.04
N THR A 174 -11.61 7.01 0.64
CA THR A 174 -10.44 6.18 0.33
C THR A 174 -9.98 5.39 1.56
N LEU A 175 -9.92 6.05 2.73
CA LEU A 175 -9.56 5.40 3.98
C LEU A 175 -10.60 4.37 4.44
N ALA A 176 -11.89 4.57 4.14
CA ALA A 176 -12.93 3.60 4.42
C ALA A 176 -12.76 2.31 3.58
N ILE A 177 -12.44 2.42 2.29
CA ILE A 177 -12.14 1.26 1.43
C ILE A 177 -10.89 0.52 1.93
N ALA A 178 -9.84 1.27 2.30
CA ALA A 178 -8.64 0.70 2.91
C ALA A 178 -8.95 -0.05 4.22
N SER A 179 -9.86 0.49 5.04
CA SER A 179 -10.29 -0.13 6.29
C SER A 179 -11.07 -1.44 6.06
N LEU A 180 -11.87 -1.52 5.00
CA LEU A 180 -12.53 -2.77 4.59
C LEU A 180 -11.49 -3.83 4.21
N ALA A 181 -10.49 -3.47 3.42
CA ALA A 181 -9.42 -4.39 3.04
C ALA A 181 -8.61 -4.89 4.26
N ALA A 182 -8.29 -3.99 5.20
CA ALA A 182 -7.61 -4.34 6.45
C ALA A 182 -8.45 -5.28 7.33
N SER A 183 -9.77 -5.14 7.33
CA SER A 183 -10.69 -6.00 8.07
C SER A 183 -10.75 -7.40 7.46
N GLU A 184 -10.84 -7.51 6.13
CA GLU A 184 -10.80 -8.80 5.42
C GLU A 184 -9.47 -9.54 5.63
N LEU A 185 -8.33 -8.82 5.64
CA LEU A 185 -7.02 -9.39 5.95
C LEU A 185 -6.99 -10.02 7.35
N THR A 186 -7.52 -9.31 8.35
CA THR A 186 -7.53 -9.79 9.74
C THR A 186 -8.40 -11.05 9.89
N LEU A 187 -9.54 -11.11 9.20
CA LEU A 187 -10.40 -12.31 9.18
C LEU A 187 -9.71 -13.51 8.50
N SER A 188 -8.91 -13.26 7.46
CA SER A 188 -8.17 -14.33 6.78
C SER A 188 -7.05 -14.93 7.65
N ASP A 189 -6.39 -14.11 8.48
CA ASP A 189 -5.30 -14.56 9.35
C ASP A 189 -5.81 -15.39 10.54
N GLY A 190 -6.98 -15.04 11.10
CA GLY A 190 -7.59 -15.80 12.20
C GLY A 190 -8.10 -17.20 11.83
N LEU A 191 -8.28 -17.50 10.54
CA LEU A 191 -8.71 -18.83 10.06
C LEU A 191 -7.56 -19.85 9.94
N TYR A 192 -6.29 -19.41 9.96
CA TYR A 192 -5.11 -20.28 9.85
C TYR A 192 -4.40 -20.56 11.18
N GLU A 193 -4.75 -19.89 12.28
CA GLU A 193 -4.22 -20.18 13.63
C GLU A 193 -4.99 -21.29 14.38
N GLY A 194 -5.95 -21.95 13.71
CA GLY A 194 -6.88 -22.91 14.33
C GLY A 194 -6.96 -24.30 13.70
N SER A 195 -5.95 -24.74 12.93
CA SER A 195 -5.91 -26.08 12.31
C SER A 195 -4.60 -26.83 12.57
#